data_AF-A0A8X7VVH7-F1
#
_entry.id   AF-A0A8X7VVH7-F1
#
_cell.length_a   1.000
_cell.length_b   1.000
_cell.length_c   1.000
_cell.angle_alpha   90.00
_cell.angle_beta   90.00
_cell.angle_gamma   90.00
#
_symmetry.space_group_name_H-M   'P 1'
#
loop_
_entity.id
_entity.type
_entity.pdbx_description
1 polymer ?
#
loop_
_entity_poly.entity_id
_entity_poly.type
_entity_poly.pdbx_seq_one_letter_code
_entity_poly.pdbx_strand_id
1 'polypeptide(L)'
;MDQTTSNLLEAPADIITTDDTLKEINGEGGAYSNEAASLDRLAEMEFLVLPAGLPIPEVPFEEVGTKKARDYFSPVYVLAVYILNKAICADTTNNNNVRFGLARMEAVMLGWFSNQRKVKMEPVPNYFMTLVAADSDLITELLEPARDAAWLVPMAAEYIFRSKGHHYTPALKSDYIKRCGSIFKASMKPDVGMFLPSDLLYHYAFHWKVMKAHEDSGLPDTIKLRMTCSPVGAALVTTTAAVLKPFSAGGFLDDLLALNITKIDKIFELDAKIRSNPTLYHMNPTAYGEAFLAAGPRKEFEDGKEEAKKLAPLLQAFCDTMLRNAPLGRQKVLRKHANSNPALRQSAKRFFQEYCREVPTSLDEVFSQLKKSKAGIEDPSGADGNPSLRQGAKRLFHEVGRGVPTSLAEVFGQKKKSKAAIENLSDAAESG
;
A
#
# COMPACT_ATOMS: atom_id res chain seq x y z
N MET A 1 42.07 -29.73 51.61
CA MET A 1 41.45 -30.60 50.58
C MET A 1 39.97 -30.54 50.88
N ASP A 2 39.22 -29.71 50.15
CA ASP A 2 37.83 -29.41 50.52
C ASP A 2 36.83 -29.73 49.39
N GLN A 3 35.67 -30.18 49.87
CA GLN A 3 34.48 -30.67 49.18
C GLN A 3 34.00 -29.73 48.07
N THR A 4 34.39 -29.97 46.81
CA THR A 4 33.83 -29.24 45.65
C THR A 4 33.54 -30.12 44.43
N THR A 5 33.38 -31.43 44.60
CA THR A 5 33.16 -32.36 43.48
C THR A 5 31.92 -33.24 43.58
N SER A 6 30.94 -32.92 44.42
CA SER A 6 29.67 -33.64 44.44
C SER A 6 28.56 -32.77 45.01
N ASN A 7 27.84 -32.05 44.14
CA ASN A 7 26.47 -31.51 44.35
C ASN A 7 26.03 -30.64 43.14
N LEU A 8 25.95 -31.25 41.95
CA LEU A 8 25.21 -30.68 40.80
C LEU A 8 24.29 -31.73 40.13
N LEU A 9 23.88 -32.73 40.92
CA LEU A 9 22.75 -33.60 40.61
C LEU A 9 21.62 -33.16 41.55
N GLU A 10 20.44 -32.91 40.97
CA GLU A 10 19.20 -32.38 41.56
C GLU A 10 18.99 -30.85 41.45
N ALA A 11 18.58 -30.43 40.25
CA ALA A 11 17.69 -29.29 40.01
C ALA A 11 16.61 -29.74 39.00
N PRO A 12 15.38 -29.20 39.10
CA PRO A 12 14.15 -29.96 38.85
C PRO A 12 13.90 -30.25 37.37
N ALA A 13 13.41 -31.46 37.12
CA ALA A 13 12.82 -31.88 35.85
C ALA A 13 11.46 -31.21 35.67
N ASP A 14 11.46 -29.90 35.43
CA ASP A 14 10.35 -29.25 34.74
C ASP A 14 10.82 -28.98 33.31
N ILE A 15 10.62 -30.00 32.48
CA ILE A 15 10.61 -29.88 31.04
C ILE A 15 9.51 -28.88 30.73
N ILE A 16 9.87 -27.62 30.44
CA ILE A 16 8.99 -26.73 29.69
C ILE A 16 8.92 -27.33 28.29
N THR A 17 7.99 -28.28 28.12
CA THR A 17 7.62 -28.81 26.82
C THR A 17 7.21 -27.65 25.95
N THR A 18 7.84 -27.58 24.78
CA THR A 18 7.73 -26.58 23.71
C THR A 18 6.32 -26.36 23.14
N ASP A 19 5.26 -26.85 23.78
CA ASP A 19 3.88 -26.72 23.32
C ASP A 19 3.18 -25.45 23.82
N ASP A 20 3.50 -24.94 25.00
CA ASP A 20 2.74 -23.81 25.58
C ASP A 20 3.21 -22.44 25.05
N THR A 21 4.49 -22.28 24.70
CA THR A 21 5.00 -21.04 24.06
C THR A 21 4.63 -20.96 22.58
N LEU A 22 4.34 -22.09 21.92
CA LEU A 22 3.87 -22.13 20.53
C LEU A 22 2.36 -21.88 20.41
N LYS A 23 1.57 -22.14 21.47
CA LYS A 23 0.13 -21.81 21.51
C LYS A 23 -0.16 -20.32 21.68
N GLU A 24 0.69 -19.57 22.39
CA GLU A 24 0.51 -18.10 22.49
C GLU A 24 0.86 -17.36 21.19
N ILE A 25 1.71 -17.94 20.32
CA ILE A 25 2.08 -17.36 19.02
C ILE A 25 1.09 -17.77 17.92
N ASN A 26 0.47 -18.94 18.04
CA ASN A 26 -0.60 -19.41 17.16
C ASN A 26 -1.95 -19.20 17.84
N GLY A 27 -2.39 -17.95 17.91
CA GLY A 27 -3.75 -17.61 18.33
C GLY A 27 -4.78 -18.54 17.68
N GLU A 28 -5.66 -19.09 18.50
CA GLU A 28 -6.74 -19.96 18.07
C GLU A 28 -7.56 -19.28 16.96
N GLY A 29 -7.54 -19.87 15.77
CA GLY A 29 -8.52 -19.59 14.71
C GLY A 29 -8.11 -18.54 13.66
N GLY A 30 -7.68 -19.05 12.51
CA GLY A 30 -8.14 -18.55 11.20
C GLY A 30 -7.70 -17.15 10.78
N ALA A 31 -6.49 -17.03 10.24
CA ALA A 31 -6.14 -15.91 9.36
C ALA A 31 -5.10 -16.29 8.30
N TYR A 32 -5.30 -17.44 7.65
CA TYR A 32 -4.73 -17.65 6.32
C TYR A 32 -5.69 -17.08 5.29
N SER A 33 -5.23 -16.14 4.45
CA SER A 33 -5.85 -16.01 3.14
C SER A 33 -5.65 -17.36 2.44
N ASN A 34 -6.67 -17.85 1.74
CA ASN A 34 -6.72 -19.17 1.08
C ASN A 34 -5.61 -19.43 0.03
N GLU A 35 -4.61 -18.56 -0.08
CA GLU A 35 -3.41 -18.73 -0.91
C GLU A 35 -2.22 -19.31 -0.13
N ALA A 36 -2.27 -19.27 1.21
CA ALA A 36 -1.25 -19.83 2.09
C ALA A 36 -1.71 -21.13 2.80
N ALA A 37 -2.91 -21.62 2.51
CA ALA A 37 -3.42 -22.92 2.98
C ALA A 37 -2.67 -24.14 2.38
N SER A 38 -1.58 -23.92 1.63
CA SER A 38 -0.62 -24.95 1.20
C SER A 38 0.55 -25.16 2.17
N LEU A 39 0.51 -24.54 3.36
CA LEU A 39 1.60 -24.52 4.35
C LEU A 39 1.77 -25.82 5.15
N ASP A 40 2.00 -26.91 4.42
CA ASP A 40 2.65 -28.12 4.94
C ASP A 40 4.04 -28.36 4.33
N ARG A 41 4.58 -27.44 3.51
CA ARG A 41 5.99 -27.48 3.06
C ARG A 41 6.55 -26.08 2.81
N LEU A 42 7.00 -25.40 3.87
CA LEU A 42 7.95 -24.30 3.67
C LEU A 42 9.26 -24.90 3.11
N ALA A 43 9.77 -24.36 2.01
CA ALA A 43 11.06 -24.78 1.48
C ALA A 43 12.18 -24.26 2.40
N GLU A 44 13.27 -25.02 2.54
CA GLU A 44 14.40 -24.65 3.39
C GLU A 44 14.97 -23.25 3.06
N MET A 45 14.98 -22.89 1.77
CA MET A 45 15.37 -21.57 1.29
C MET A 45 14.48 -20.41 1.77
N GLU A 46 13.30 -20.67 2.34
CA GLU A 46 12.42 -19.63 2.88
C GLU A 46 12.79 -19.18 4.30
N PHE A 47 13.58 -19.96 5.03
CA PHE A 47 14.03 -19.60 6.38
C PHE A 47 15.24 -18.68 6.30
N LEU A 48 15.22 -17.58 7.05
CA LEU A 48 16.46 -16.87 7.38
C LEU A 48 17.21 -17.71 8.42
N VAL A 49 18.46 -18.05 8.13
CA VAL A 49 19.28 -18.86 9.04
C VAL A 49 20.23 -17.96 9.83
N LEU A 50 20.20 -18.09 11.16
CA LEU A 50 21.07 -17.37 12.10
C LEU A 50 21.97 -18.36 12.86
N PRO A 51 23.15 -17.93 13.34
CA PRO A 51 24.09 -18.81 14.03
C PRO A 51 23.59 -19.21 15.42
N ALA A 52 23.45 -20.51 15.67
CA ALA A 52 23.14 -21.06 16.98
C ALA A 52 24.29 -20.84 17.97
N GLY A 53 23.97 -20.56 19.23
CA GLY A 53 24.95 -20.40 20.31
C GLY A 53 25.67 -19.05 20.33
N LEU A 54 25.41 -18.15 19.38
CA LEU A 54 25.84 -16.76 19.44
C LEU A 54 24.67 -15.87 19.90
N PRO A 55 24.91 -14.89 20.78
CA PRO A 55 23.88 -13.94 21.16
C PRO A 55 23.43 -13.16 19.92
N ILE A 56 22.13 -13.09 19.70
CA ILE A 56 21.54 -12.28 18.63
C ILE A 56 21.65 -10.81 19.07
N PRO A 57 22.36 -9.94 18.35
CA PRO A 57 22.44 -8.54 18.72
C PRO A 57 21.06 -7.87 18.69
N GLU A 58 20.71 -7.15 19.75
CA GLU A 58 19.52 -6.32 19.78
C GLU A 58 19.79 -5.02 19.03
N VAL A 59 19.10 -4.83 17.90
CA VAL A 59 19.11 -3.57 17.15
C VAL A 59 17.92 -2.75 17.62
N PRO A 60 18.12 -1.53 18.15
CA PRO A 60 17.02 -0.64 18.50
C PRO A 60 16.13 -0.40 17.30
N PHE A 61 14.82 -0.37 17.55
CA PHE A 61 13.81 -0.34 16.49
C PHE A 61 14.01 0.87 15.55
N GLU A 62 14.38 2.02 16.10
CA GLU A 62 14.67 3.27 15.40
C GLU A 62 15.92 3.21 14.50
N GLU A 63 16.82 2.26 14.73
CA GLU A 63 18.05 2.11 13.93
C GLU A 63 17.92 1.05 12.83
N VAL A 64 16.85 0.26 12.84
CA VAL A 64 16.55 -0.74 11.81
C VAL A 64 16.48 -0.09 10.42
N GLY A 65 17.19 -0.68 9.46
CA GLY A 65 17.27 -0.18 8.09
C GLY A 65 18.21 1.01 7.88
N THR A 66 18.87 1.49 8.93
CA THR A 66 19.86 2.56 8.86
C THR A 66 21.28 2.02 8.78
N LYS A 67 22.25 2.89 8.50
CA LYS A 67 23.67 2.51 8.53
C LYS A 67 24.15 2.14 9.94
N LYS A 68 23.54 2.71 10.99
CA LYS A 68 23.92 2.49 12.40
C LYS A 68 23.62 1.08 12.89
N ALA A 69 22.58 0.43 12.37
CA ALA A 69 22.26 -0.96 12.71
C ALA A 69 23.46 -1.91 12.53
N ARG A 70 24.40 -1.59 11.63
CA ARG A 70 25.59 -2.40 11.37
C ARG A 70 26.54 -2.46 12.57
N ASP A 71 26.55 -1.42 13.40
CA ASP A 71 27.49 -1.26 14.50
C ASP A 71 27.20 -2.23 15.67
N TYR A 72 26.02 -2.87 15.68
CA TYR A 72 25.62 -3.87 16.68
C TYR A 72 26.15 -5.27 16.39
N PHE A 73 26.66 -5.53 15.17
CA PHE A 73 27.05 -6.88 14.78
C PHE A 73 28.57 -7.05 14.78
N SER A 74 29.04 -8.11 15.42
CA SER A 74 30.45 -8.49 15.31
C SER A 74 30.76 -9.04 13.91
N PRO A 75 32.00 -8.84 13.40
CA PRO A 75 32.42 -9.44 12.13
C PRO A 75 32.22 -10.95 12.07
N VAL A 76 32.47 -11.65 13.18
CA VAL A 76 32.29 -13.10 13.30
C VAL A 76 30.82 -13.50 13.10
N TYR A 77 29.89 -12.78 13.72
CA TYR A 77 28.46 -13.06 13.62
C TYR A 77 27.96 -12.90 12.17
N VAL A 78 28.32 -11.80 11.50
CA VAL A 78 27.85 -11.54 10.12
C VAL A 78 28.45 -12.54 9.12
N LEU A 79 29.71 -12.94 9.30
CA LEU A 79 30.34 -13.96 8.46
C LEU A 79 29.71 -15.35 8.67
N ALA A 80 29.30 -15.68 9.90
CA ALA A 80 28.54 -16.89 10.16
C ALA A 80 27.16 -16.87 9.47
N VAL A 81 26.43 -15.76 9.57
CA VAL A 81 25.16 -15.56 8.84
C VAL A 81 25.35 -15.73 7.34
N TYR A 82 26.42 -15.15 6.78
CA TYR A 82 26.76 -15.29 5.37
C TYR A 82 26.92 -16.75 4.95
N ILE A 83 27.76 -17.54 5.65
CA ILE A 83 28.03 -18.94 5.31
C ILE A 83 26.77 -19.80 5.43
N LEU A 84 25.99 -19.62 6.51
CA LEU A 84 24.76 -20.37 6.72
C LEU A 84 23.74 -20.09 5.60
N ASN A 85 23.57 -18.83 5.21
CA ASN A 85 22.62 -18.47 4.15
C ASN A 85 23.15 -18.77 2.74
N LYS A 86 24.47 -18.78 2.52
CA LYS A 86 25.07 -19.28 1.29
C LYS A 86 24.77 -20.77 1.11
N ALA A 87 24.90 -21.56 2.19
CA ALA A 87 24.77 -23.02 2.14
C ALA A 87 23.36 -23.50 1.76
N ILE A 88 22.31 -22.80 2.19
CA ILE A 88 20.92 -23.14 1.85
C ILE A 88 20.56 -22.80 0.39
N CYS A 89 21.34 -21.97 -0.29
CA CYS A 89 21.06 -21.60 -1.68
C CYS A 89 21.69 -22.64 -2.61
N ALA A 90 20.86 -23.55 -3.13
CA ALA A 90 21.29 -24.61 -4.03
C ALA A 90 21.72 -24.12 -5.44
N ASP A 91 21.36 -22.88 -5.81
CA ASP A 91 21.74 -22.30 -7.11
C ASP A 91 23.14 -21.69 -7.06
N THR A 92 24.11 -22.38 -7.65
CA THR A 92 25.49 -21.92 -7.78
C THR A 92 25.76 -21.19 -9.10
N THR A 93 24.77 -21.10 -9.99
CA THR A 93 24.93 -20.45 -11.30
C THR A 93 25.35 -19.00 -11.11
N ASN A 94 26.38 -18.55 -11.84
CA ASN A 94 26.91 -17.20 -11.75
C ASN A 94 27.26 -16.75 -10.31
N ASN A 95 27.55 -17.66 -9.37
CA ASN A 95 27.76 -17.34 -7.95
C ASN A 95 26.50 -16.83 -7.21
N ASN A 96 25.31 -17.29 -7.61
CA ASN A 96 24.05 -16.89 -6.97
C ASN A 96 24.01 -17.24 -5.47
N ASN A 97 24.56 -18.38 -5.05
CA ASN A 97 24.70 -18.74 -3.65
C ASN A 97 25.51 -17.71 -2.83
N VAL A 98 26.62 -17.19 -3.38
CA VAL A 98 27.42 -16.13 -2.75
C VAL A 98 26.61 -14.83 -2.67
N ARG A 99 25.97 -14.41 -3.76
CA ARG A 99 25.10 -13.22 -3.78
C ARG A 99 23.94 -13.34 -2.79
N PHE A 100 23.33 -14.51 -2.69
CA PHE A 100 22.24 -14.80 -1.78
C PHE A 100 22.67 -14.72 -0.31
N GLY A 101 23.81 -15.35 0.02
CA GLY A 101 24.42 -15.25 1.34
C GLY A 101 24.73 -13.79 1.71
N LEU A 102 25.32 -13.02 0.79
CA LEU A 102 25.65 -11.60 1.02
C LEU A 102 24.39 -10.74 1.20
N ALA A 103 23.37 -10.92 0.37
CA ALA A 103 22.09 -10.19 0.48
C ALA A 103 21.43 -10.42 1.84
N ARG A 104 21.46 -11.65 2.36
CA ARG A 104 20.88 -11.99 3.66
C ARG A 104 21.74 -11.54 4.83
N MET A 105 23.06 -11.67 4.74
CA MET A 105 23.99 -11.08 5.70
C MET A 105 23.72 -9.58 5.84
N GLU A 106 23.69 -8.86 4.72
CA GLU A 106 23.44 -7.42 4.68
C GLU A 106 22.03 -7.07 5.17
N ALA A 107 21.04 -7.93 4.95
CA ALA A 107 19.72 -7.75 5.55
C ALA A 107 19.74 -7.89 7.07
N VAL A 108 20.49 -8.85 7.61
CA VAL A 108 20.63 -9.04 9.06
C VAL A 108 21.36 -7.86 9.68
N MET A 109 22.42 -7.35 9.05
CA MET A 109 23.17 -6.17 9.50
C MET A 109 22.33 -4.88 9.53
N LEU A 110 21.21 -4.85 8.80
CA LEU A 110 20.25 -3.76 8.83
C LEU A 110 19.14 -3.99 9.87
N GLY A 111 19.25 -5.01 10.73
CA GLY A 111 18.23 -5.32 11.75
C GLY A 111 16.94 -5.90 11.20
N TRP A 112 16.89 -6.26 9.90
CA TRP A 112 15.64 -6.69 9.25
C TRP A 112 15.14 -8.07 9.67
N PHE A 113 15.75 -8.74 10.65
CA PHE A 113 15.31 -10.06 11.12
C PHE A 113 14.38 -10.00 12.35
N SER A 114 14.25 -8.83 12.99
CA SER A 114 13.45 -8.68 14.21
C SER A 114 11.97 -8.93 13.94
N ASN A 115 11.28 -9.62 14.87
CA ASN A 115 9.85 -9.95 14.83
C ASN A 115 9.38 -10.84 13.65
N GLN A 116 10.25 -11.75 13.20
CA GLN A 116 9.94 -12.61 12.07
C GLN A 116 9.58 -14.04 12.45
N ARG A 117 8.55 -14.57 11.78
CA ARG A 117 8.04 -15.93 12.00
C ARG A 117 8.86 -17.04 11.31
N LYS A 118 9.82 -16.69 10.42
CA LYS A 118 10.58 -17.64 9.57
C LYS A 118 12.10 -17.56 9.82
N VAL A 119 12.52 -17.60 11.08
CA VAL A 119 13.94 -17.64 11.47
C VAL A 119 14.29 -19.02 12.01
N LYS A 120 15.42 -19.57 11.56
CA LYS A 120 15.97 -20.86 12.03
C LYS A 120 17.37 -20.63 12.59
N MET A 121 17.69 -21.27 13.71
CA MET A 121 19.04 -21.26 14.27
C MET A 121 19.77 -22.53 13.84
N GLU A 122 21.00 -22.39 13.34
CA GLU A 122 21.84 -23.51 12.89
C GLU A 122 23.28 -23.40 13.43
N PRO A 123 23.93 -24.52 13.77
CA PRO A 123 25.32 -24.50 14.20
C PRO A 123 26.23 -24.06 13.05
N VAL A 124 27.19 -23.19 13.37
CA VAL A 124 28.17 -22.69 12.41
C VAL A 124 29.21 -23.79 12.13
N PRO A 125 29.57 -24.09 10.87
CA PRO A 125 30.63 -25.03 10.57
C PRO A 125 31.96 -24.61 11.22
N ASN A 126 32.69 -25.54 11.84
CA ASN A 126 33.95 -25.26 12.54
C ASN A 126 35.04 -24.61 11.65
N TYR A 127 34.93 -24.76 10.33
CA TYR A 127 35.86 -24.23 9.32
C TYR A 127 35.26 -23.09 8.49
N PHE A 128 34.22 -22.41 8.99
CA PHE A 128 33.52 -21.37 8.23
C PHE A 128 34.43 -20.23 7.79
N MET A 129 35.46 -19.88 8.56
CA MET A 129 36.44 -18.85 8.16
C MET A 129 37.22 -19.24 6.90
N THR A 130 37.53 -20.52 6.71
CA THR A 130 38.15 -21.02 5.47
C THR A 130 37.19 -20.91 4.29
N LEU A 131 35.91 -21.18 4.51
CA LEU A 131 34.87 -21.02 3.48
C LEU A 131 34.71 -19.55 3.08
N VAL A 132 34.72 -18.63 4.05
CA VAL A 132 34.68 -17.17 3.79
C VAL A 132 35.92 -16.73 3.02
N ALA A 133 37.10 -17.20 3.41
CA ALA A 133 38.36 -16.84 2.74
C ALA A 133 38.35 -17.27 1.26
N ALA A 134 37.76 -18.43 0.95
CA ALA A 134 37.61 -18.91 -0.42
C ALA A 134 36.71 -18.00 -1.29
N ASP A 135 35.82 -17.22 -0.68
CA ASP A 135 34.94 -16.27 -1.37
C ASP A 135 35.46 -14.82 -1.34
N SER A 136 36.64 -14.55 -0.77
CA SER A 136 37.10 -13.19 -0.42
C SER A 136 37.10 -12.18 -1.58
N ASP A 137 37.55 -12.57 -2.77
CA ASP A 137 37.55 -11.72 -3.96
C ASP A 137 36.10 -11.36 -4.38
N LEU A 138 35.21 -12.37 -4.42
CA LEU A 138 33.80 -12.18 -4.76
C LEU A 138 33.06 -11.35 -3.71
N ILE A 139 33.35 -11.55 -2.43
CA ILE A 139 32.80 -10.74 -1.34
C ILE A 139 33.20 -9.28 -1.57
N THR A 140 34.47 -9.02 -1.84
CA THR A 140 34.97 -7.65 -2.08
C THR A 140 34.27 -6.99 -3.26
N GLU A 141 34.08 -7.71 -4.36
CA GLU A 141 33.37 -7.22 -5.55
C GLU A 141 31.87 -6.97 -5.29
N LEU A 142 31.20 -7.87 -4.57
CA LEU A 142 29.74 -7.91 -4.49
C LEU A 142 29.16 -7.23 -3.25
N LEU A 143 29.99 -6.77 -2.31
CA LEU A 143 29.52 -6.22 -1.04
C LEU A 143 28.67 -4.95 -1.23
N GLU A 144 29.11 -3.99 -2.04
CA GLU A 144 28.35 -2.77 -2.29
C GLU A 144 27.00 -3.06 -3.00
N PRO A 145 26.96 -3.83 -4.11
CA PRO A 145 25.70 -4.25 -4.72
C PRO A 145 24.77 -5.01 -3.75
N ALA A 146 25.31 -5.87 -2.89
CA ALA A 146 24.53 -6.60 -1.90
C ALA A 146 23.89 -5.65 -0.86
N ARG A 147 24.62 -4.62 -0.43
CA ARG A 147 24.10 -3.57 0.47
C ARG A 147 22.94 -2.83 -0.17
N ASP A 148 23.09 -2.40 -1.42
CA ASP A 148 22.03 -1.73 -2.15
C ASP A 148 20.80 -2.62 -2.29
N ALA A 149 20.98 -3.91 -2.61
CA ALA A 149 19.89 -4.87 -2.73
C ALA A 149 19.18 -5.13 -1.39
N ALA A 150 19.94 -5.37 -0.33
CA ALA A 150 19.42 -5.61 1.02
C ALA A 150 18.64 -4.42 1.59
N TRP A 151 18.95 -3.22 1.11
CA TRP A 151 18.31 -1.98 1.53
C TRP A 151 17.11 -1.62 0.65
N LEU A 152 17.24 -1.64 -0.68
CA LEU A 152 16.19 -1.19 -1.61
C LEU A 152 15.10 -2.24 -1.89
N VAL A 153 15.44 -3.53 -1.97
CA VAL A 153 14.47 -4.56 -2.35
C VAL A 153 13.37 -4.71 -1.29
N PRO A 154 13.67 -4.79 0.02
CA PRO A 154 12.63 -4.81 1.05
C PRO A 154 11.70 -3.60 1.01
N MET A 155 12.25 -2.40 0.78
CA MET A 155 11.46 -1.17 0.68
C MET A 155 10.53 -1.21 -0.53
N ALA A 156 11.03 -1.69 -1.66
CA ALA A 156 10.24 -1.87 -2.87
C ALA A 156 9.14 -2.92 -2.67
N ALA A 157 9.46 -4.02 -1.99
CA ALA A 157 8.52 -5.08 -1.67
C ALA A 157 7.42 -4.60 -0.72
N GLU A 158 7.75 -3.86 0.34
CA GLU A 158 6.79 -3.24 1.26
C GLU A 158 5.86 -2.28 0.52
N TYR A 159 6.39 -1.41 -0.34
CA TYR A 159 5.55 -0.52 -1.15
C TYR A 159 4.57 -1.29 -2.05
N ILE A 160 5.03 -2.35 -2.71
CA ILE A 160 4.16 -3.17 -3.56
C ILE A 160 3.12 -3.89 -2.71
N PHE A 161 3.53 -4.51 -1.61
CA PHE A 161 2.64 -5.18 -0.68
C PHE A 161 1.56 -4.23 -0.17
N ARG A 162 1.95 -3.06 0.36
CA ARG A 162 1.04 -2.00 0.80
C ARG A 162 0.05 -1.57 -0.27
N SER A 163 0.49 -1.44 -1.53
CA SER A 163 -0.37 -0.91 -2.61
C SER A 163 -1.15 -1.98 -3.39
N LYS A 164 -0.79 -3.25 -3.29
CA LYS A 164 -1.38 -4.38 -4.04
C LYS A 164 -1.99 -5.48 -3.19
N GLY A 165 -1.52 -5.61 -1.96
CA GLY A 165 -1.99 -6.59 -0.98
C GLY A 165 -1.30 -7.94 -1.03
N HIS A 166 -0.38 -8.14 -1.98
CA HIS A 166 0.29 -9.41 -2.16
C HIS A 166 1.78 -9.20 -2.41
N HIS A 167 2.57 -10.18 -1.98
CA HIS A 167 4.00 -10.26 -2.29
C HIS A 167 4.22 -10.81 -3.71
N TYR A 168 5.49 -10.99 -4.06
CA TYR A 168 5.89 -11.62 -5.31
C TYR A 168 5.25 -13.00 -5.47
N THR A 169 4.68 -13.25 -6.65
CA THR A 169 4.23 -14.58 -7.10
C THR A 169 4.74 -14.81 -8.53
N PRO A 170 5.09 -16.06 -8.90
CA PRO A 170 5.56 -16.35 -10.25
C PRO A 170 4.57 -15.92 -11.34
N ALA A 171 3.26 -16.04 -11.08
CA ALA A 171 2.20 -15.63 -12.00
C ALA A 171 2.18 -14.12 -12.31
N LEU A 172 2.70 -13.28 -11.39
CA LEU A 172 2.70 -11.81 -11.52
C LEU A 172 4.12 -11.23 -11.65
N LYS A 173 5.11 -12.07 -11.96
CA LYS A 173 6.55 -11.73 -12.02
C LYS A 173 6.84 -10.45 -12.80
N SER A 174 6.38 -10.35 -14.06
CA SER A 174 6.66 -9.21 -14.93
C SER A 174 6.13 -7.88 -14.36
N ASP A 175 4.89 -7.90 -13.88
CA ASP A 175 4.23 -6.73 -13.30
C ASP A 175 4.88 -6.29 -11.98
N TYR A 176 5.31 -7.25 -11.16
CA TYR A 176 6.02 -6.99 -9.91
C TYR A 176 7.39 -6.35 -10.17
N ILE A 177 8.19 -6.96 -11.04
CA ILE A 177 9.54 -6.46 -11.41
C ILE A 177 9.45 -5.06 -11.99
N LYS A 178 8.49 -4.80 -12.88
CA LYS A 178 8.29 -3.47 -13.47
C LYS A 178 8.05 -2.39 -12.41
N ARG A 179 7.34 -2.73 -11.32
CA ARG A 179 7.08 -1.80 -10.21
C ARG A 179 8.32 -1.58 -9.36
N CYS A 180 9.04 -2.65 -9.00
CA CYS A 180 10.33 -2.55 -8.33
C CYS A 180 11.31 -1.69 -9.14
N GLY A 181 11.43 -1.93 -10.45
CA GLY A 181 12.31 -1.17 -11.33
C GLY A 181 12.06 0.34 -11.32
N SER A 182 10.80 0.77 -11.15
CA SER A 182 10.48 2.20 -11.00
C SER A 182 11.01 2.83 -9.71
N ILE A 183 11.17 2.03 -8.65
CA ILE A 183 11.73 2.45 -7.35
C ILE A 183 13.24 2.50 -7.45
N PHE A 184 13.84 1.45 -8.03
CA PHE A 184 15.29 1.36 -8.22
C PHE A 184 15.83 2.47 -9.11
N LYS A 185 15.14 2.76 -10.22
CA LYS A 185 15.49 3.89 -11.09
C LYS A 185 15.38 5.24 -10.36
N ALA A 186 14.33 5.44 -9.57
CA ALA A 186 14.17 6.67 -8.78
C ALA A 186 15.22 6.79 -7.65
N SER A 187 15.83 5.68 -7.26
CA SER A 187 16.90 5.61 -6.25
C SER A 187 18.30 5.62 -6.86
N MET A 188 18.42 5.87 -8.18
CA MET A 188 19.69 5.88 -8.92
C MET A 188 20.47 4.56 -8.85
N LYS A 189 19.77 3.43 -8.63
CA LYS A 189 20.36 2.09 -8.51
C LYS A 189 19.60 1.07 -9.37
N PRO A 190 19.56 1.25 -10.71
CA PRO A 190 18.73 0.42 -11.61
C PRO A 190 19.13 -1.07 -11.60
N ASP A 191 20.40 -1.37 -11.32
CA ASP A 191 20.96 -2.72 -11.42
C ASP A 191 20.62 -3.62 -10.22
N VAL A 192 20.01 -3.07 -9.15
CA VAL A 192 19.57 -3.84 -7.98
C VAL A 192 18.64 -4.98 -8.37
N GLY A 193 17.77 -4.78 -9.36
CA GLY A 193 16.86 -5.81 -9.83
C GLY A 193 17.54 -6.97 -10.56
N MET A 194 18.83 -6.83 -10.90
CA MET A 194 19.65 -7.83 -11.58
C MET A 194 20.63 -8.54 -10.63
N PHE A 195 20.69 -8.15 -9.35
CA PHE A 195 21.62 -8.73 -8.37
C PHE A 195 21.41 -10.24 -8.18
N LEU A 196 20.16 -10.71 -8.20
CA LEU A 196 19.80 -12.12 -8.19
C LEU A 196 18.65 -12.37 -9.18
N PRO A 197 18.47 -13.61 -9.67
CA PRO A 197 17.24 -14.01 -10.34
C PRO A 197 16.01 -13.64 -9.50
N SER A 198 14.91 -13.22 -10.14
CA SER A 198 13.78 -12.61 -9.43
C SER A 198 13.16 -13.49 -8.34
N ASP A 199 13.12 -14.81 -8.55
CA ASP A 199 12.61 -15.75 -7.55
C ASP A 199 13.56 -15.80 -6.34
N LEU A 200 14.88 -15.87 -6.56
CA LEU A 200 15.86 -15.77 -5.49
C LEU A 200 15.83 -14.40 -4.80
N LEU A 201 15.64 -13.31 -5.54
CA LEU A 201 15.66 -11.96 -5.00
C LEU A 201 14.41 -11.62 -4.19
N TYR A 202 13.24 -11.69 -4.82
CA TYR A 202 11.99 -11.18 -4.22
C TYR A 202 11.25 -12.24 -3.40
N HIS A 203 11.40 -13.52 -3.77
CA HIS A 203 10.80 -14.60 -3.00
C HIS A 203 11.77 -15.05 -1.91
N TYR A 204 12.82 -15.78 -2.24
CA TYR A 204 13.63 -16.41 -1.20
C TYR A 204 14.46 -15.40 -0.37
N ALA A 205 15.12 -14.43 -0.98
CA ALA A 205 16.02 -13.53 -0.26
C ALA A 205 15.29 -12.44 0.54
N PHE A 206 14.08 -12.02 0.13
CA PHE A 206 13.40 -10.87 0.76
C PHE A 206 11.85 -10.97 0.93
N HIS A 207 11.19 -12.11 0.65
CA HIS A 207 9.72 -12.27 0.81
C HIS A 207 9.21 -12.05 2.23
N TRP A 208 10.09 -12.23 3.21
CA TRP A 208 9.83 -12.30 4.63
C TRP A 208 9.70 -10.91 5.29
N LYS A 209 9.64 -9.83 4.50
CA LYS A 209 9.62 -8.45 5.00
C LYS A 209 8.32 -7.77 4.65
N VAL A 210 7.32 -7.99 5.49
CA VAL A 210 6.31 -6.95 5.73
C VAL A 210 6.91 -6.07 6.79
N MET A 211 7.39 -4.90 6.39
CA MET A 211 8.02 -4.02 7.35
C MET A 211 6.89 -3.27 8.02
N LYS A 212 6.73 -3.43 9.35
CA LYS A 212 6.24 -2.31 10.15
C LYS A 212 7.32 -1.23 10.07
N ALA A 213 7.42 -0.58 8.91
CA ALA A 213 8.07 0.70 8.81
C ALA A 213 7.17 1.64 9.57
N HIS A 214 7.37 1.69 10.88
CA HIS A 214 6.90 2.80 11.66
C HIS A 214 7.60 4.03 11.06
N GLU A 215 6.78 4.99 10.66
CA GLU A 215 7.23 6.27 10.16
C GLU A 215 8.20 6.89 11.19
N ASP A 216 9.20 7.59 10.69
CA ASP A 216 10.16 8.40 11.44
C ASP A 216 11.38 7.71 12.07
N SER A 217 12.40 7.45 11.23
CA SER A 217 13.62 8.28 11.17
C SER A 217 14.77 7.53 10.48
N GLY A 218 15.07 7.86 9.22
CA GLY A 218 16.28 7.35 8.54
C GLY A 218 16.12 6.92 7.08
N LEU A 219 14.88 6.85 6.56
CA LEU A 219 14.63 6.49 5.17
C LEU A 219 14.82 7.69 4.23
N PRO A 220 15.39 7.52 3.03
CA PRO A 220 15.43 8.55 2.00
C PRO A 220 14.04 8.99 1.59
N ASP A 221 13.91 10.27 1.26
CA ASP A 221 12.63 10.93 1.05
C ASP A 221 11.82 10.31 -0.10
N THR A 222 12.50 9.76 -1.11
CA THR A 222 11.88 9.03 -2.22
C THR A 222 11.20 7.73 -1.78
N ILE A 223 11.65 7.12 -0.68
CA ILE A 223 11.06 5.92 -0.07
C ILE A 223 10.01 6.32 0.98
N LYS A 224 10.29 7.34 1.80
CA LYS A 224 9.28 7.92 2.73
C LYS A 224 8.01 8.32 1.99
N LEU A 225 8.13 9.02 0.86
CA LEU A 225 6.98 9.42 0.04
C LEU A 225 6.17 8.20 -0.43
N ARG A 226 6.83 7.07 -0.71
CA ARG A 226 6.16 5.83 -1.11
C ARG A 226 5.51 5.10 0.08
N MET A 227 6.01 5.29 1.30
CA MET A 227 5.38 4.79 2.54
C MET A 227 4.09 5.54 2.89
N THR A 228 3.95 6.81 2.48
CA THR A 228 2.69 7.57 2.60
C THR A 228 1.58 7.08 1.67
N CYS A 229 1.86 6.10 0.81
CA CYS A 229 0.84 5.54 -0.08
C CYS A 229 -0.24 4.82 0.72
N SER A 230 -1.48 4.97 0.26
CA SER A 230 -2.61 4.38 0.94
C SER A 230 -2.55 2.85 0.90
N PRO A 231 -2.87 2.17 2.01
CA PRO A 231 -2.90 0.72 2.04
C PRO A 231 -4.02 0.20 1.13
N VAL A 232 -3.77 -0.91 0.48
CA VAL A 232 -4.76 -1.61 -0.33
C VAL A 232 -5.92 -2.04 0.56
N GLY A 233 -7.14 -1.91 0.04
CA GLY A 233 -8.36 -2.01 0.84
C GLY A 233 -8.89 -0.65 1.30
N ALA A 234 -8.01 0.31 1.64
CA ALA A 234 -8.37 1.66 2.04
C ALA A 234 -8.18 2.72 0.95
N ALA A 235 -7.45 2.39 -0.13
CA ALA A 235 -7.14 3.30 -1.23
C ALA A 235 -8.37 4.02 -1.81
N LEU A 236 -9.54 3.39 -1.83
CA LEU A 236 -10.77 4.03 -2.30
C LEU A 236 -11.14 5.25 -1.44
N VAL A 237 -11.11 5.10 -0.11
CA VAL A 237 -11.49 6.15 0.84
C VAL A 237 -10.46 7.28 0.78
N THR A 238 -9.18 6.94 0.84
CA THR A 238 -8.10 7.94 0.85
C THR A 238 -7.96 8.69 -0.47
N THR A 239 -8.11 8.02 -1.63
CA THR A 239 -8.16 8.70 -2.94
C THR A 239 -9.40 9.59 -3.03
N THR A 240 -10.56 9.13 -2.56
CA THR A 240 -11.78 9.94 -2.53
C THR A 240 -11.58 11.21 -1.72
N ALA A 241 -11.05 11.10 -0.49
CA ALA A 241 -10.71 12.25 0.35
C ALA A 241 -9.70 13.19 -0.33
N ALA A 242 -8.66 12.63 -0.96
CA ALA A 242 -7.65 13.42 -1.67
C ALA A 242 -8.22 14.20 -2.86
N VAL A 243 -9.20 13.65 -3.59
CA VAL A 243 -9.88 14.32 -4.72
C VAL A 243 -10.94 15.31 -4.22
N LEU A 244 -11.59 15.05 -3.09
CA LEU A 244 -12.56 15.97 -2.49
C LEU A 244 -11.93 17.31 -2.07
N LYS A 245 -10.64 17.33 -1.72
CA LYS A 245 -9.90 18.59 -1.42
C LYS A 245 -9.87 19.57 -2.61
N PRO A 246 -9.34 19.22 -3.79
CA PRO A 246 -9.41 20.09 -4.96
C PRO A 246 -10.84 20.25 -5.50
N PHE A 247 -11.73 19.28 -5.30
CA PHE A 247 -13.16 19.42 -5.64
C PHE A 247 -13.83 20.54 -4.84
N SER A 248 -13.51 20.63 -3.54
CA SER A 248 -13.92 21.72 -2.65
C SER A 248 -13.29 23.04 -3.06
N ALA A 249 -11.99 23.06 -3.37
CA ALA A 249 -11.33 24.26 -3.89
C ALA A 249 -11.98 24.74 -5.20
N GLY A 250 -12.54 23.84 -6.02
CA GLY A 250 -13.32 24.18 -7.21
C GLY A 250 -14.73 24.72 -6.94
N GLY A 251 -15.15 24.84 -5.68
CA GLY A 251 -16.47 25.37 -5.30
C GLY A 251 -17.63 24.38 -5.42
N PHE A 252 -17.36 23.10 -5.67
CA PHE A 252 -18.42 22.10 -5.91
C PHE A 252 -18.87 21.37 -4.64
N LEU A 253 -18.13 21.50 -3.52
CA LEU A 253 -18.40 20.74 -2.31
C LEU A 253 -19.71 21.17 -1.63
N ASP A 254 -19.99 22.47 -1.57
CA ASP A 254 -21.19 23.00 -0.89
C ASP A 254 -22.48 22.55 -1.57
N ASP A 255 -22.49 22.50 -2.91
CA ASP A 255 -23.62 21.98 -3.69
C ASP A 255 -23.84 20.48 -3.41
N LEU A 256 -22.76 19.71 -3.24
CA LEU A 256 -22.84 18.29 -2.93
C LEU A 256 -23.31 18.05 -1.48
N LEU A 257 -22.84 18.87 -0.53
CA LEU A 257 -23.27 18.83 0.88
C LEU A 257 -24.74 19.22 1.03
N ALA A 258 -25.20 20.25 0.32
CA ALA A 258 -26.58 20.74 0.37
C ALA A 258 -27.62 19.68 -0.04
N LEU A 259 -27.19 18.68 -0.82
CA LEU A 259 -28.06 17.59 -1.24
C LEU A 259 -28.17 16.48 -0.20
N ASN A 260 -27.29 16.45 0.82
CA ASN A 260 -27.26 15.47 1.89
C ASN A 260 -27.33 14.00 1.41
N ILE A 261 -26.69 13.76 0.26
CA ILE A 261 -26.75 12.50 -0.48
C ILE A 261 -25.69 11.50 -0.02
N THR A 262 -24.61 12.02 0.53
CA THR A 262 -23.46 11.24 0.97
C THR A 262 -22.89 11.86 2.23
N LYS A 263 -22.44 11.01 3.15
CA LYS A 263 -21.79 11.43 4.39
C LYS A 263 -20.32 11.76 4.10
N ILE A 264 -20.07 12.94 3.53
CA ILE A 264 -18.72 13.37 3.14
C ILE A 264 -17.78 13.46 4.35
N ASP A 265 -18.26 13.98 5.48
CA ASP A 265 -17.45 14.11 6.70
C ASP A 265 -16.89 12.76 7.15
N LYS A 266 -17.68 11.69 7.04
CA LYS A 266 -17.26 10.31 7.33
C LYS A 266 -16.06 9.86 6.47
N ILE A 267 -15.96 10.33 5.22
CA ILE A 267 -14.84 10.02 4.34
C ILE A 267 -13.56 10.71 4.84
N PHE A 268 -13.64 11.97 5.26
CA PHE A 268 -12.49 12.69 5.83
C PHE A 268 -12.06 12.15 7.19
N GLU A 269 -13.01 11.83 8.07
CA GLU A 269 -12.74 11.18 9.36
C GLU A 269 -12.04 9.84 9.19
N LEU A 270 -12.51 9.01 8.24
CA LEU A 270 -11.86 7.74 7.94
C LEU A 270 -10.48 7.91 7.30
N ASP A 271 -10.28 8.88 6.39
CA ASP A 271 -8.95 9.19 5.85
C ASP A 271 -7.96 9.55 6.96
N ALA A 272 -8.38 10.35 7.95
CA ALA A 272 -7.56 10.69 9.11
C ALA A 272 -7.21 9.44 9.95
N LYS A 273 -8.19 8.58 10.26
CA LYS A 273 -7.96 7.30 10.97
C LYS A 273 -7.00 6.39 10.19
N ILE A 274 -7.19 6.24 8.88
CA ILE A 274 -6.33 5.41 8.02
C ILE A 274 -4.90 5.95 8.00
N ARG A 275 -4.72 7.28 7.92
CA ARG A 275 -3.38 7.88 7.97
C ARG A 275 -2.70 7.69 9.32
N SER A 276 -3.46 7.70 10.41
CA SER A 276 -2.89 7.48 11.75
C SER A 276 -2.42 6.03 11.98
N ASN A 277 -3.05 5.05 11.33
CA ASN A 277 -2.64 3.65 11.43
C ASN A 277 -2.92 2.90 10.11
N PRO A 278 -2.05 3.02 9.09
CA PRO A 278 -2.32 2.44 7.78
C PRO A 278 -2.28 0.90 7.76
N THR A 279 -1.52 0.26 8.66
CA THR A 279 -1.39 -1.20 8.70
C THR A 279 -2.68 -1.87 9.14
N LEU A 280 -3.42 -1.27 10.08
CA LEU A 280 -4.72 -1.77 10.56
C LEU A 280 -5.80 -1.80 9.45
N TYR A 281 -5.75 -0.84 8.52
CA TYR A 281 -6.70 -0.72 7.41
C TYR A 281 -6.21 -1.38 6.11
N HIS A 282 -5.09 -2.09 6.16
CA HIS A 282 -4.63 -2.92 5.05
C HIS A 282 -5.58 -4.10 4.84
N MET A 283 -5.68 -4.61 3.60
CA MET A 283 -6.53 -5.78 3.32
C MET A 283 -6.07 -7.06 4.01
N ASN A 284 -4.79 -7.09 4.42
CA ASN A 284 -4.18 -8.16 5.19
C ASN A 284 -3.39 -7.56 6.37
N PRO A 285 -4.05 -7.19 7.48
CA PRO A 285 -3.42 -6.55 8.63
C PRO A 285 -2.57 -7.52 9.47
N THR A 286 -2.90 -8.82 9.45
CA THR A 286 -2.15 -9.85 10.20
C THR A 286 -0.73 -10.05 9.68
N ALA A 287 -0.49 -9.70 8.41
CA ALA A 287 0.85 -9.66 7.83
C ALA A 287 1.74 -8.61 8.51
N TYR A 288 1.14 -7.55 9.07
CA TYR A 288 1.80 -6.59 9.95
C TYR A 288 1.69 -7.00 11.43
N GLY A 289 1.19 -8.19 11.80
CA GLY A 289 0.95 -8.52 13.21
C GLY A 289 -0.16 -7.70 13.87
N GLU A 290 -1.03 -7.06 13.07
CA GLU A 290 -2.23 -6.38 13.55
C GLU A 290 -3.43 -7.33 13.48
N ALA A 291 -4.35 -7.22 14.44
CA ALA A 291 -5.63 -7.92 14.36
C ALA A 291 -6.55 -7.28 13.31
N PHE A 292 -7.49 -8.05 12.77
CA PHE A 292 -8.57 -7.46 11.96
C PHE A 292 -9.43 -6.51 12.80
N LEU A 293 -9.97 -5.48 12.16
CA LEU A 293 -10.93 -4.57 12.78
C LEU A 293 -12.09 -5.34 13.45
N ALA A 294 -12.39 -4.97 14.69
CA ALA A 294 -13.58 -5.45 15.40
C ALA A 294 -14.87 -5.11 14.63
N ALA A 295 -15.97 -5.80 14.93
CA ALA A 295 -17.22 -5.72 14.15
C ALA A 295 -17.74 -4.28 13.96
N GLY A 296 -17.72 -3.45 15.02
CA GLY A 296 -18.14 -2.05 14.96
C GLY A 296 -17.27 -1.20 14.02
N PRO A 297 -15.97 -1.05 14.28
CA PRO A 297 -15.04 -0.32 13.41
C PRO A 297 -14.99 -0.86 11.96
N ARG A 298 -15.13 -2.18 11.78
CA ARG A 298 -15.20 -2.79 10.45
C ARG A 298 -16.44 -2.34 9.68
N LYS A 299 -17.59 -2.32 10.34
CA LYS A 299 -18.83 -1.79 9.75
C LYS A 299 -18.69 -0.32 9.40
N GLU A 300 -18.09 0.48 10.29
CA GLU A 300 -17.83 1.91 10.03
C GLU A 300 -16.98 2.11 8.77
N PHE A 301 -15.91 1.32 8.61
CA PHE A 301 -15.03 1.35 7.46
C PHE A 301 -15.71 0.91 6.16
N GLU A 302 -16.48 -0.17 6.18
CA GLU A 302 -17.23 -0.63 5.00
C GLU A 302 -18.32 0.37 4.58
N ASP A 303 -19.05 0.94 5.54
CA ASP A 303 -20.00 2.02 5.26
C ASP A 303 -19.30 3.22 4.59
N GLY A 304 -18.12 3.63 5.07
CA GLY A 304 -17.34 4.70 4.45
C GLY A 304 -16.88 4.37 3.03
N LYS A 305 -16.55 3.11 2.76
CA LYS A 305 -16.27 2.63 1.40
C LYS A 305 -17.51 2.72 0.51
N GLU A 306 -18.70 2.40 1.02
CA GLU A 306 -19.94 2.57 0.26
C GLU A 306 -20.22 4.04 -0.08
N GLU A 307 -20.00 4.96 0.86
CA GLU A 307 -20.09 6.41 0.59
C GLU A 307 -19.08 6.84 -0.49
N ALA A 308 -17.83 6.37 -0.41
CA ALA A 308 -16.82 6.65 -1.42
C ALA A 308 -17.17 6.06 -2.81
N LYS A 309 -17.81 4.88 -2.87
CA LYS A 309 -18.29 4.27 -4.12
C LYS A 309 -19.36 5.12 -4.81
N LYS A 310 -20.30 5.69 -4.05
CA LYS A 310 -21.34 6.58 -4.59
C LYS A 310 -20.73 7.79 -5.30
N LEU A 311 -19.66 8.36 -4.73
CA LEU A 311 -18.96 9.52 -5.30
C LEU A 311 -18.02 9.19 -6.46
N ALA A 312 -17.56 7.93 -6.58
CA ALA A 312 -16.52 7.56 -7.54
C ALA A 312 -16.82 7.94 -9.01
N PRO A 313 -18.05 7.80 -9.56
CA PRO A 313 -18.37 8.25 -10.92
C PRO A 313 -18.14 9.76 -11.12
N LEU A 314 -18.60 10.57 -10.16
CA LEU A 314 -18.48 12.03 -10.19
C LEU A 314 -17.01 12.46 -10.07
N LEU A 315 -16.31 11.95 -9.06
CA LEU A 315 -14.93 12.33 -8.79
C LEU A 315 -13.96 11.81 -9.86
N GLN A 316 -14.22 10.64 -10.46
CA GLN A 316 -13.43 10.20 -11.61
C GLN A 316 -13.63 11.11 -12.82
N ALA A 317 -14.86 11.60 -13.06
CA ALA A 317 -15.11 12.54 -14.14
C ALA A 317 -14.38 13.89 -13.91
N PHE A 318 -14.37 14.37 -12.66
CA PHE A 318 -13.57 15.54 -12.26
C PHE A 318 -12.07 15.29 -12.49
N CYS A 319 -11.55 14.12 -12.10
CA CYS A 319 -10.16 13.76 -12.35
C CYS A 319 -9.81 13.73 -13.86
N ASP A 320 -10.69 13.16 -14.68
CA ASP A 320 -10.49 13.02 -16.13
C ASP A 320 -10.49 14.37 -16.88
N THR A 321 -11.08 15.41 -16.28
CA THR A 321 -11.32 16.72 -16.89
C THR A 321 -10.46 17.81 -16.25
N MET A 322 -10.71 18.10 -14.97
CA MET A 322 -10.10 19.18 -14.21
C MET A 322 -8.68 18.85 -13.73
N LEU A 323 -8.40 17.57 -13.42
CA LEU A 323 -7.08 17.14 -12.89
C LEU A 323 -6.25 16.33 -13.90
N ARG A 324 -6.57 16.40 -15.20
CA ARG A 324 -5.98 15.53 -16.24
C ARG A 324 -4.45 15.47 -16.21
N ASN A 325 -3.80 16.61 -15.94
CA ASN A 325 -2.35 16.73 -15.94
C ASN A 325 -1.71 16.51 -14.56
N ALA A 326 -2.51 16.50 -13.48
CA ALA A 326 -2.03 16.31 -12.12
C ALA A 326 -1.77 14.81 -11.81
N PRO A 327 -0.80 14.48 -10.95
CA PRO A 327 -0.55 13.09 -10.51
C PRO A 327 -1.80 12.40 -9.95
N LEU A 328 -2.65 13.14 -9.23
CA LEU A 328 -3.89 12.64 -8.65
C LEU A 328 -4.91 12.21 -9.74
N GLY A 329 -5.00 12.94 -10.85
CA GLY A 329 -5.89 12.60 -11.96
C GLY A 329 -5.46 11.34 -12.73
N ARG A 330 -4.21 10.89 -12.57
CA ARG A 330 -3.69 9.65 -13.17
C ARG A 330 -3.98 8.40 -12.33
N GLN A 331 -4.50 8.56 -11.10
CA GLN A 331 -4.86 7.43 -10.26
C GLN A 331 -6.05 6.67 -10.84
N LYS A 332 -5.97 5.33 -10.84
CA LYS A 332 -7.01 4.44 -11.40
C LYS A 332 -7.95 3.84 -10.35
N VAL A 333 -7.79 4.23 -9.09
CA VAL A 333 -8.54 3.65 -7.95
C VAL A 333 -10.04 3.89 -8.09
N LEU A 334 -10.45 5.12 -8.41
CA LEU A 334 -11.86 5.48 -8.60
C LEU A 334 -12.45 4.85 -9.87
N ARG A 335 -11.64 4.62 -10.91
CA ARG A 335 -12.11 4.16 -12.23
C ARG A 335 -12.90 2.86 -12.18
N LYS A 336 -12.48 1.90 -11.35
CA LYS A 336 -13.20 0.62 -11.20
C LYS A 336 -14.63 0.84 -10.70
N HIS A 337 -14.79 1.72 -9.71
CA HIS A 337 -16.09 2.02 -9.09
C HIS A 337 -16.90 3.02 -9.92
N ALA A 338 -16.25 3.96 -10.60
CA ALA A 338 -16.90 4.86 -11.55
C ALA A 338 -17.61 4.11 -12.69
N ASN A 339 -17.07 2.95 -13.09
CA ASN A 339 -17.68 2.11 -14.12
C ASN A 339 -18.95 1.37 -13.67
N SER A 340 -19.29 1.36 -12.37
CA SER A 340 -20.59 0.81 -11.93
C SER A 340 -21.76 1.75 -12.24
N ASN A 341 -21.49 3.03 -12.53
CA ASN A 341 -22.47 3.98 -13.04
C ASN A 341 -21.86 4.82 -14.18
N PRO A 342 -21.70 4.24 -15.38
CA PRO A 342 -21.06 4.91 -16.51
C PRO A 342 -21.87 6.10 -17.03
N ALA A 343 -23.20 6.07 -16.87
CA ALA A 343 -24.09 7.17 -17.24
C ALA A 343 -23.80 8.42 -16.42
N LEU A 344 -23.78 8.29 -15.08
CA LEU A 344 -23.45 9.38 -14.16
C LEU A 344 -22.05 9.93 -14.43
N ARG A 345 -21.06 9.05 -14.63
CA ARG A 345 -19.70 9.47 -14.99
C ARG A 345 -19.68 10.29 -16.27
N GLN A 346 -20.41 9.87 -17.31
CA GLN A 346 -20.44 10.58 -18.59
C GLN A 346 -21.16 11.92 -18.49
N SER A 347 -22.27 12.01 -17.78
CA SER A 347 -22.98 13.26 -17.50
C SER A 347 -22.09 14.24 -16.73
N ALA A 348 -21.43 13.77 -15.66
CA ALA A 348 -20.49 14.58 -14.90
C ALA A 348 -19.30 15.05 -15.74
N LYS A 349 -18.80 14.19 -16.63
CA LYS A 349 -17.70 14.55 -17.52
C LYS A 349 -18.10 15.66 -18.47
N ARG A 350 -19.31 15.63 -19.04
CA ARG A 350 -19.83 16.72 -19.89
C ARG A 350 -19.96 18.02 -19.11
N PHE A 351 -20.52 17.94 -17.90
CA PHE A 351 -20.63 19.10 -17.01
C PHE A 351 -19.26 19.76 -16.74
N PHE A 352 -18.25 18.99 -16.32
CA PHE A 352 -16.93 19.57 -16.09
C PHE A 352 -16.23 20.05 -17.37
N GLN A 353 -16.49 19.41 -18.52
CA GLN A 353 -15.97 19.88 -19.81
C GLN A 353 -16.59 21.21 -20.22
N GLU A 354 -17.89 21.40 -20.00
CA GLU A 354 -18.58 22.68 -20.22
C GLU A 354 -18.04 23.74 -19.27
N TYR A 355 -17.85 23.39 -17.99
CA TYR A 355 -17.22 24.27 -17.00
C TYR A 355 -15.79 24.68 -17.40
N CYS A 356 -14.94 23.76 -17.89
CA CYS A 356 -13.60 24.10 -18.39
C CYS A 356 -13.61 24.96 -19.66
N ARG A 357 -14.62 24.81 -20.51
CA ARG A 357 -14.74 25.57 -21.78
C ARG A 357 -15.12 27.03 -21.53
N GLU A 358 -15.69 27.35 -20.38
CA GLU A 358 -16.07 28.70 -19.97
C GLU A 358 -15.03 29.43 -19.08
N VAL A 359 -13.75 28.94 -18.98
CA VAL A 359 -12.49 29.53 -18.39
C VAL A 359 -11.83 28.56 -17.36
N PRO A 360 -10.48 28.47 -17.13
CA PRO A 360 -9.26 28.87 -17.87
C PRO A 360 -8.37 27.66 -18.33
N THR A 361 -7.29 27.93 -19.09
CA THR A 361 -6.46 26.91 -19.77
C THR A 361 -5.23 26.43 -18.98
N SER A 362 -5.01 26.89 -17.75
CA SER A 362 -3.90 26.44 -16.90
C SER A 362 -4.23 26.29 -15.42
N LEU A 363 -3.49 25.43 -14.71
CA LEU A 363 -3.59 25.24 -13.26
C LEU A 363 -3.24 26.52 -12.49
N ASP A 364 -2.31 27.32 -13.00
CA ASP A 364 -1.95 28.60 -12.39
C ASP A 364 -3.09 29.62 -12.50
N GLU A 365 -3.90 29.60 -13.56
CA GLU A 365 -5.11 30.42 -13.65
C GLU A 365 -6.21 29.94 -12.69
N VAL A 366 -6.37 28.62 -12.52
CA VAL A 366 -7.31 28.05 -11.52
C VAL A 366 -6.92 28.50 -10.11
N PHE A 367 -5.64 28.42 -9.75
CA PHE A 367 -5.17 28.86 -8.42
C PHE A 367 -5.11 30.39 -8.26
N SER A 368 -4.87 31.15 -9.34
CA SER A 368 -4.85 32.62 -9.30
C SER A 368 -6.25 33.24 -9.23
N GLN A 369 -7.24 32.63 -9.88
CA GLN A 369 -8.65 33.04 -9.75
C GLN A 369 -9.20 32.73 -8.36
N LEU A 370 -8.77 31.63 -7.73
CA LEU A 370 -9.08 31.30 -6.33
C LEU A 370 -8.49 32.29 -5.32
N LYS A 371 -7.33 32.89 -5.62
CA LYS A 371 -6.77 33.99 -4.81
C LYS A 371 -7.55 35.29 -4.95
N LYS A 372 -8.05 35.60 -6.16
CA LYS A 372 -8.87 36.80 -6.43
C LYS A 372 -10.27 36.71 -5.83
N SER A 373 -10.90 35.53 -5.83
CA SER A 373 -12.22 35.35 -5.20
C SER A 373 -12.18 35.51 -3.67
N LYS A 374 -11.04 35.22 -3.03
CA LYS A 374 -10.84 35.41 -1.59
C LYS A 374 -10.57 36.87 -1.19
N ALA A 375 -10.11 37.71 -2.11
CA ALA A 375 -9.87 39.15 -1.89
C ALA A 375 -11.11 40.03 -2.11
N GLY A 376 -12.18 39.48 -2.68
CA GLY A 376 -13.46 40.18 -2.90
C GLY A 376 -14.53 39.87 -1.86
N ILE A 377 -14.19 39.18 -0.76
CA ILE A 377 -15.13 38.85 0.34
C ILE A 377 -15.12 39.97 1.38
N GLU A 378 -15.30 41.21 0.94
CA GLU A 378 -15.71 42.33 1.79
C GLU A 378 -16.79 43.13 1.04
N ASP A 379 -17.80 42.46 0.48
CA ASP A 379 -19.14 43.06 0.28
C ASP A 379 -20.19 41.97 -0.04
N PRO A 380 -21.27 41.80 0.74
CA PRO A 380 -22.27 40.77 0.50
C PRO A 380 -23.40 41.30 -0.38
N SER A 381 -23.16 41.57 -1.67
CA SER A 381 -24.25 41.64 -2.64
C SER A 381 -23.77 41.41 -4.08
N GLY A 382 -24.38 40.43 -4.75
CA GLY A 382 -24.44 40.37 -6.22
C GLY A 382 -23.19 39.90 -6.97
N ALA A 383 -22.96 38.59 -7.02
CA ALA A 383 -22.23 37.96 -8.13
C ALA A 383 -22.87 36.60 -8.45
N ASP A 384 -23.94 36.65 -9.25
CA ASP A 384 -24.61 35.47 -9.79
C ASP A 384 -23.68 34.72 -10.76
N GLY A 385 -23.09 33.62 -10.28
CA GLY A 385 -22.60 32.58 -11.16
C GLY A 385 -23.75 32.02 -12.01
N ASN A 386 -23.47 31.76 -13.30
CA ASN A 386 -24.43 31.31 -14.32
C ASN A 386 -25.51 30.34 -13.75
N PRO A 387 -26.77 30.79 -13.60
CA PRO A 387 -27.84 30.03 -12.94
C PRO A 387 -28.13 28.67 -13.60
N SER A 388 -27.88 28.56 -14.91
CA SER A 388 -28.08 27.34 -15.69
C SER A 388 -27.08 26.24 -15.31
N LEU A 389 -25.81 26.61 -15.09
CA LEU A 389 -24.77 25.69 -14.62
C LEU A 389 -25.05 25.23 -13.19
N ARG A 390 -25.54 26.12 -12.31
CA ARG A 390 -25.96 25.75 -10.94
C ARG A 390 -27.17 24.81 -10.92
N GLN A 391 -28.16 25.02 -11.79
CA GLN A 391 -29.29 24.07 -11.91
C GLN A 391 -28.85 22.73 -12.50
N GLY A 392 -27.94 22.73 -13.47
CA GLY A 392 -27.32 21.52 -14.03
C GLY A 392 -26.53 20.74 -12.98
N ALA A 393 -25.73 21.43 -12.17
CA ALA A 393 -24.98 20.87 -11.05
C ALA A 393 -25.92 20.22 -10.03
N LYS A 394 -26.99 20.90 -9.61
CA LYS A 394 -27.99 20.34 -8.67
C LYS A 394 -28.64 19.07 -9.20
N ARG A 395 -29.00 19.01 -10.49
CA ARG A 395 -29.58 17.78 -11.10
C ARG A 395 -28.57 16.65 -11.15
N LEU A 396 -27.34 16.93 -11.59
CA LEU A 396 -26.26 15.95 -11.67
C LEU A 396 -25.92 15.38 -10.30
N PHE A 397 -25.74 16.24 -9.30
CA PHE A 397 -25.42 15.80 -7.94
C PHE A 397 -26.62 15.08 -7.29
N HIS A 398 -27.85 15.40 -7.66
CA HIS A 398 -29.02 14.64 -7.21
C HIS A 398 -29.05 13.20 -7.77
N GLU A 399 -28.53 12.97 -8.98
CA GLU A 399 -28.35 11.62 -9.54
C GLU A 399 -27.31 10.79 -8.78
N VAL A 400 -26.31 11.41 -8.16
CA VAL A 400 -25.31 10.73 -7.31
C VAL A 400 -25.99 10.02 -6.12
N GLY A 401 -27.07 10.60 -5.58
CA GLY A 401 -27.74 10.06 -4.40
C GLY A 401 -28.82 9.04 -4.64
N ARG A 402 -29.20 8.84 -5.89
CA ARG A 402 -30.11 7.75 -6.26
C ARG A 402 -29.41 6.38 -6.31
N GLY A 403 -28.07 6.36 -6.26
CA GLY A 403 -27.31 5.11 -6.34
C GLY A 403 -27.39 4.44 -7.73
N VAL A 404 -26.82 3.24 -7.84
CA VAL A 404 -26.92 2.40 -9.04
C VAL A 404 -28.37 1.90 -9.16
N PRO A 405 -29.02 1.96 -10.35
CA PRO A 405 -30.32 1.33 -10.53
C PRO A 405 -30.24 -0.14 -10.13
N THR A 406 -31.06 -0.55 -9.17
CA THR A 406 -31.03 -1.93 -8.64
C THR A 406 -31.82 -2.90 -9.50
N SER A 407 -32.51 -2.40 -10.54
CA SER A 407 -33.28 -3.23 -11.47
C SER A 407 -33.34 -2.66 -12.89
N LEU A 408 -33.52 -3.55 -13.87
CA LEU A 408 -33.84 -3.21 -15.26
C LEU A 408 -35.14 -2.38 -15.37
N ALA A 409 -36.08 -2.53 -14.44
CA ALA A 409 -37.34 -1.79 -14.44
C ALA A 409 -37.13 -0.28 -14.17
N GLU A 410 -36.15 0.11 -13.33
CA GLU A 410 -35.80 1.51 -13.10
C GLU A 410 -35.19 2.18 -14.34
N VAL A 411 -34.43 1.42 -15.14
CA VAL A 411 -33.81 1.88 -16.39
C VAL A 411 -34.85 2.15 -17.48
N PHE A 412 -35.91 1.33 -17.55
CA PHE A 412 -36.97 1.48 -18.55
C PHE A 412 -38.13 2.39 -18.12
N GLY A 413 -38.32 2.62 -16.82
CA GLY A 413 -39.35 3.53 -16.30
C GLY A 413 -39.10 5.01 -16.62
N GLN A 414 -37.84 5.44 -16.73
CA GLN A 414 -37.50 6.84 -17.03
C GLN A 414 -37.80 7.24 -18.49
N LYS A 415 -37.83 6.30 -19.45
CA LYS A 415 -38.15 6.61 -20.85
C LYS A 415 -39.63 6.89 -21.12
N LYS A 416 -40.55 6.55 -20.22
CA LYS A 416 -42.00 6.71 -20.45
C LYS A 416 -42.57 8.08 -20.07
N LYS A 417 -41.86 8.92 -19.31
CA LYS A 417 -42.38 10.25 -18.90
C LYS A 417 -42.09 11.39 -19.88
N SER A 418 -41.29 11.17 -20.92
CA SER A 418 -40.93 12.22 -21.89
C SER A 418 -41.78 12.24 -23.16
N LYS A 419 -42.74 11.31 -23.32
CA LYS A 419 -43.55 11.19 -24.56
C LYS A 419 -45.03 11.58 -24.41
N ALA A 420 -45.47 12.00 -23.22
CA ALA A 420 -46.87 12.38 -22.96
C ALA A 420 -47.12 13.91 -22.97
N ALA A 421 -46.16 14.72 -23.42
CA ALA A 421 -46.26 16.19 -23.42
C ALA A 421 -46.16 16.82 -24.83
N ILE A 422 -46.25 16.04 -25.91
CA ILE A 422 -46.13 16.52 -27.30
C ILE A 422 -47.37 16.20 -28.17
N GLU A 423 -48.41 15.57 -27.61
CA GLU A 423 -49.71 15.41 -28.30
C GLU A 423 -50.78 16.23 -27.56
N ASN A 424 -50.82 17.54 -27.80
CA ASN A 424 -51.97 18.42 -27.48
C ASN A 424 -51.87 19.83 -28.13
N LEU A 425 -51.20 19.97 -29.29
CA LEU A 425 -51.05 21.26 -29.98
C LEU A 425 -51.34 21.20 -31.49
N SER A 426 -52.29 20.37 -31.91
CA SER A 426 -52.82 20.43 -33.28
C SER A 426 -54.29 20.02 -33.26
N ASP A 427 -55.18 20.97 -32.97
CA ASP A 427 -56.59 20.99 -33.41
C ASP A 427 -57.25 22.28 -32.90
N ALA A 428 -56.92 23.41 -33.53
CA ALA A 428 -57.75 24.63 -33.56
C ALA A 428 -57.19 25.59 -34.63
N ALA A 429 -58.07 26.13 -35.47
CA ALA A 429 -57.87 27.05 -36.62
C ALA A 429 -57.56 26.29 -37.94
N GLU A 430 -58.39 26.29 -38.99
CA GLU A 430 -59.29 27.33 -39.50
C GLU A 430 -60.45 26.73 -40.33
N SER A 431 -61.64 27.28 -40.09
CA SER A 431 -62.74 27.39 -41.06
C SER A 431 -62.75 28.84 -41.55
N GLY A 432 -62.63 29.06 -42.86
CA GLY A 432 -62.68 30.38 -43.50
C GLY A 432 -62.08 30.34 -44.89
#